data_AF-A0A0W1IGN6-F1
#
_entry.id   AF-A0A0W1IGN6-F1
#
_cell.length_a   1.000
_cell.length_b   1.000
_cell.length_c   1.000
_cell.angle_alpha   90.00
_cell.angle_beta   90.00
_cell.angle_gamma   90.00
#
_symmetry.space_group_name_H-M   'P 1'
#
loop_
_entity.id
_entity.type
_entity.pdbx_description
1 polymer ?
#
loop_
_entity_poly.entity_id
_entity_poly.type
_entity_poly.pdbx_seq_one_letter_code
_entity_poly.pdbx_strand_id
1 'polypeptide(L)'
;MNDVAGNERADLHRTIWRIANDLRGSIDGWDFKTYVLGMLFYRFISENLVKYLNEQERQAGIVDFDYVELSDEDAEFGREETVKEKGFYILPSALFSNVRRRARQDANLNETLAQIFAQIEGSANGTDSENDIKGLFDDLDVNSSKLGATVAKRNEKLVKLLDAIGDLPLSNPAFADNSIDLFGDAYEYLMQMYASNAGKSGGEFYTPQEVSELLARITVAGKTEVNKVYDPACGSGSLLLSFSKVLGHDKVRQGFFGQEINLTTYNLCRINMFLHDVNYEKFDIALGDTLTDPAHWDDEPFEAIVSNPPYSIKWEGDANPLLINDPRYAPAGVLAPKSKADLAFTMHILHWLAVNGTAAIVEFPGVLYRGGAEQKIRQYLIDNNYVDAVIQLPPDLFFGTTIGTCIIVLKKSKTDNATLFIDASAECSRIGNKNKLTPGNIAAILDAFVARKDVDHFAKLVENSAIGENGYNISVSSWVEQKDAREAVDIVELNAKIAGIVSRQSELRNQIDAIVAELEGEAA
;
A
#
# COMPACT_ATOMS: atom_id res chain seq x y z
N MET A 1 -21.69 3.31 -18.57
CA MET A 1 -21.29 4.49 -17.78
C MET A 1 -19.97 4.24 -17.02
N ASN A 2 -19.72 3.05 -16.47
CA ASN A 2 -18.44 2.71 -15.80
C ASN A 2 -17.18 2.76 -16.68
N ASP A 3 -17.32 2.62 -18.00
CA ASP A 3 -16.19 2.55 -18.94
C ASP A 3 -15.61 3.94 -19.32
N VAL A 4 -16.39 5.01 -19.12
CA VAL A 4 -15.94 6.39 -19.44
C VAL A 4 -15.09 6.94 -18.30
N ALA A 5 -15.54 6.79 -17.04
CA ALA A 5 -14.80 7.22 -15.86
C ALA A 5 -13.45 6.48 -15.69
N GLY A 6 -13.39 5.20 -16.05
CA GLY A 6 -12.14 4.42 -16.04
C GLY A 6 -11.11 4.91 -17.05
N ASN A 7 -11.56 5.30 -18.26
CA ASN A 7 -10.69 5.86 -19.28
C ASN A 7 -10.18 7.26 -18.92
N GLU A 8 -11.03 8.11 -18.34
CA GLU A 8 -10.64 9.46 -17.88
C GLU A 8 -9.61 9.42 -16.73
N ARG A 9 -9.74 8.48 -15.78
CA ARG A 9 -8.73 8.25 -14.73
C ARG A 9 -7.40 7.77 -15.31
N ALA A 10 -7.44 6.85 -16.28
CA ALA A 10 -6.22 6.36 -16.94
C ALA A 10 -5.53 7.45 -17.77
N ASP A 11 -6.28 8.36 -18.38
CA ASP A 11 -5.75 9.53 -19.10
C ASP A 11 -5.16 10.56 -18.15
N LEU A 12 -5.80 10.80 -17.00
CA LEU A 12 -5.27 11.64 -15.92
C LEU A 12 -3.93 11.07 -15.41
N HIS A 13 -3.89 9.78 -15.06
CA HIS A 13 -2.68 9.09 -14.62
C HIS A 13 -1.54 9.22 -15.63
N ARG A 14 -1.80 8.98 -16.92
CA ARG A 14 -0.81 9.16 -17.99
C ARG A 14 -0.33 10.60 -18.11
N THR A 15 -1.24 11.56 -17.96
CA THR A 15 -0.92 12.99 -18.05
C THR A 15 -0.02 13.42 -16.90
N ILE A 16 -0.35 13.03 -15.66
CA ILE A 16 0.44 13.30 -14.47
C ILE A 16 1.84 12.68 -14.62
N TRP A 17 1.94 11.42 -15.04
CA TRP A 17 3.23 10.75 -15.20
C TRP A 17 4.10 11.38 -16.30
N ARG A 18 3.49 11.77 -17.42
CA ARG A 18 4.19 12.47 -18.50
C ARG A 18 4.77 13.79 -17.99
N ILE A 19 3.94 14.59 -17.31
CA ILE A 19 4.36 15.86 -16.71
C ILE A 19 5.51 15.66 -15.72
N ALA A 20 5.41 14.66 -14.84
CA ALA A 20 6.47 14.34 -13.88
C ALA A 20 7.80 13.98 -14.58
N ASN A 21 7.75 13.20 -15.66
CA ASN A 21 8.95 12.86 -16.44
C ASN A 21 9.54 14.06 -17.20
N ASP A 22 8.68 14.87 -17.81
CA ASP A 22 9.11 16.04 -18.59
C ASP A 22 9.80 17.08 -17.68
N LEU A 23 9.33 17.23 -16.44
CA LEU A 23 9.90 18.16 -15.46
C LEU A 23 11.14 17.63 -14.74
N ARG A 24 11.27 16.30 -14.59
CA ARG A 24 12.40 15.66 -13.92
C ARG A 24 13.74 16.10 -14.51
N GLY A 25 13.83 16.19 -15.85
CA GLY A 25 15.04 16.58 -16.55
C GLY A 25 16.26 15.75 -16.10
N SER A 26 17.27 16.41 -15.51
CA SER A 26 18.49 15.78 -15.01
C SER A 26 18.44 15.33 -13.54
N ILE A 27 17.32 15.52 -12.83
CA ILE A 27 17.17 15.13 -11.43
C ILE A 27 16.86 13.63 -11.37
N ASP A 28 17.33 12.93 -10.34
CA ASP A 28 16.91 11.55 -10.13
C ASP A 28 15.40 11.48 -9.86
N GLY A 29 14.73 10.44 -10.36
CA GLY A 29 13.27 10.34 -10.28
C GLY A 29 12.80 10.21 -8.84
N TRP A 30 13.62 9.60 -7.99
CA TRP A 30 13.36 9.48 -6.56
C TRP A 30 13.44 10.82 -5.84
N ASP A 31 14.46 11.63 -6.15
CA ASP A 31 14.59 12.98 -5.59
C ASP A 31 13.49 13.91 -6.09
N PHE A 32 13.08 13.76 -7.36
CA PHE A 32 12.06 14.61 -7.96
C PHE A 32 10.66 14.32 -7.39
N LYS A 33 10.43 13.12 -6.84
CA LYS A 33 9.18 12.71 -6.18
C LYS A 33 8.71 13.75 -5.17
N THR A 34 9.60 14.17 -4.28
CA THR A 34 9.22 15.05 -3.16
C THR A 34 8.71 16.41 -3.65
N TYR A 35 9.27 16.93 -4.74
CA TYR A 35 8.81 18.17 -5.35
C TYR A 35 7.41 18.05 -5.95
N VAL A 36 7.16 16.96 -6.69
CA VAL A 36 5.86 16.73 -7.31
C VAL A 36 4.79 16.48 -6.24
N LEU A 37 5.05 15.58 -5.29
CA LEU A 37 4.11 15.23 -4.23
C LEU A 37 3.87 16.42 -3.29
N GLY A 38 4.90 17.16 -2.91
CA GLY A 38 4.79 18.34 -2.04
C GLY A 38 4.02 19.49 -2.70
N MET A 39 4.25 19.77 -3.99
CA MET A 39 3.47 20.79 -4.70
C MET A 39 2.03 20.36 -4.97
N LEU A 40 1.80 19.07 -5.20
CA LEU A 40 0.45 18.52 -5.32
C LEU A 40 -0.31 18.63 -4.00
N PHE A 41 0.35 18.33 -2.88
CA PHE A 41 -0.19 18.51 -1.54
C PHE A 41 -0.50 19.98 -1.25
N TYR A 42 0.43 20.89 -1.54
CA TYR A 42 0.22 22.34 -1.39
C TYR A 42 -0.99 22.84 -2.20
N ARG A 43 -1.13 22.38 -3.45
CA ARG A 43 -2.32 22.66 -4.27
C ARG A 43 -3.59 22.16 -3.58
N PHE A 44 -3.60 20.90 -3.13
CA PHE A 44 -4.75 20.29 -2.49
C PHE A 44 -5.20 21.09 -1.25
N ILE A 45 -4.30 21.33 -0.29
CA ILE A 45 -4.68 22.04 0.95
C ILE A 45 -5.14 23.46 0.67
N SER A 46 -4.57 24.12 -0.35
CA SER A 46 -5.00 25.44 -0.80
C SER A 46 -6.41 25.42 -1.39
N GLU A 47 -6.73 24.45 -2.24
CA GLU A 47 -8.07 24.34 -2.84
C GLU A 47 -9.12 23.86 -1.83
N ASN A 48 -8.76 22.93 -0.94
CA ASN A 48 -9.63 22.43 0.12
C ASN A 48 -10.01 23.54 1.10
N LEU A 49 -9.04 24.37 1.51
CA LEU A 49 -9.29 25.54 2.37
C LEU A 49 -10.21 26.56 1.69
N VAL A 50 -9.92 26.92 0.43
CA VAL A 50 -10.75 27.87 -0.33
C VAL A 50 -12.18 27.34 -0.49
N LYS A 51 -12.34 26.06 -0.82
CA LYS A 51 -13.66 25.43 -0.95
C LYS A 51 -14.43 25.51 0.37
N TYR A 52 -13.79 25.14 1.48
CA TYR A 52 -14.39 25.18 2.81
C TYR A 52 -14.84 26.58 3.22
N LEU A 53 -13.94 27.57 3.15
CA LEU A 53 -14.26 28.94 3.56
C LEU A 53 -15.32 29.59 2.66
N ASN A 54 -15.22 29.37 1.35
CA ASN A 54 -16.23 29.88 0.42
C ASN A 54 -17.61 29.25 0.66
N GLU A 55 -17.66 27.95 0.96
CA GLU A 55 -18.92 27.29 1.27
C GLU A 55 -19.54 27.84 2.56
N GLN A 56 -18.75 27.99 3.63
CA GLN A 56 -19.23 28.51 4.92
C GLN A 56 -19.77 29.95 4.80
N GLU A 57 -19.01 30.86 4.19
CA GLU A 57 -19.43 32.27 4.05
C GLU A 57 -20.65 32.45 3.14
N ARG A 58 -20.74 31.64 2.07
CA ARG A 58 -21.91 31.65 1.18
C ARG A 58 -23.15 31.11 1.89
N GLN A 59 -23.00 30.06 2.72
CA GLN A 59 -24.09 29.56 3.57
C GLN A 59 -24.50 30.59 4.64
N ALA A 60 -23.56 31.39 5.13
CA ALA A 60 -23.82 32.51 6.04
C ALA A 60 -24.49 33.74 5.36
N GLY A 61 -24.64 33.72 4.04
CA GLY A 61 -25.39 34.72 3.26
C GLY A 61 -24.55 35.66 2.41
N ILE A 62 -23.22 35.50 2.38
CA ILE A 62 -22.32 36.28 1.52
C ILE A 62 -22.13 35.55 0.19
N VAL A 63 -23.14 35.62 -0.67
CA VAL A 63 -23.25 34.81 -1.91
C VAL A 63 -22.03 34.96 -2.85
N ASP A 64 -21.48 36.17 -2.95
CA ASP A 64 -20.34 36.49 -3.83
C ASP A 64 -18.98 36.41 -3.13
N PHE A 65 -18.89 35.78 -1.94
CA PHE A 65 -17.63 35.63 -1.22
C PHE A 65 -16.65 34.75 -2.02
N ASP A 66 -15.41 35.24 -2.11
CA ASP A 66 -14.27 34.52 -2.65
C ASP A 66 -13.01 34.79 -1.84
N TYR A 67 -12.62 33.80 -1.04
CA TYR A 67 -11.42 33.83 -0.21
C TYR A 67 -10.13 34.09 -1.02
N VAL A 68 -10.11 33.71 -2.31
CA VAL A 68 -8.95 33.93 -3.18
C VAL A 68 -8.66 35.42 -3.40
N GLU A 69 -9.68 36.26 -3.39
CA GLU A 69 -9.58 37.70 -3.68
C GLU A 69 -9.61 38.55 -2.39
N LEU A 70 -9.68 37.93 -1.22
CA LEU A 70 -9.62 38.59 0.08
C LEU A 70 -8.21 39.13 0.36
N SER A 71 -8.11 40.22 1.13
CA SER A 71 -6.82 40.71 1.62
C SER A 71 -6.29 39.82 2.76
N ASP A 72 -4.97 39.69 2.89
CA ASP A 72 -4.39 38.94 4.01
C ASP A 72 -4.81 39.52 5.38
N GLU A 73 -4.96 40.84 5.49
CA GLU A 73 -5.40 41.52 6.72
C GLU A 73 -6.83 41.12 7.12
N ASP A 74 -7.76 41.08 6.16
CA ASP A 74 -9.13 40.64 6.40
C ASP A 74 -9.21 39.12 6.63
N ALA A 75 -8.29 38.35 6.05
CA ALA A 75 -8.25 36.90 6.24
C ALA A 75 -7.84 36.51 7.67
N GLU A 76 -7.05 37.32 8.37
CA GLU A 76 -6.58 36.97 9.72
C GLU A 76 -7.73 36.74 10.72
N PHE A 77 -8.88 37.39 10.54
CA PHE A 77 -10.05 37.23 11.41
C PHE A 77 -10.58 35.78 11.45
N GLY A 78 -10.42 35.02 10.37
CA GLY A 78 -10.89 33.63 10.26
C GLY A 78 -9.88 32.59 10.74
N ARG A 79 -8.63 32.97 11.06
CA ARG A 79 -7.53 32.02 11.30
C ARG A 79 -7.83 31.04 12.43
N GLU A 80 -8.19 31.53 13.61
CA GLU A 80 -8.33 30.71 14.82
C GLU A 80 -9.36 29.59 14.63
N GLU A 81 -10.56 29.93 14.16
CA GLU A 81 -11.63 28.96 13.91
C GLU A 81 -11.25 27.99 12.79
N THR A 82 -10.58 28.48 11.74
CA THR A 82 -10.19 27.62 10.62
C THR A 82 -9.10 26.62 11.01
N VAL A 83 -8.12 27.02 11.82
CA VAL A 83 -7.10 26.11 12.36
C VAL A 83 -7.76 25.05 13.23
N LYS A 84 -8.73 25.42 14.05
CA LYS A 84 -9.47 24.46 14.88
C LYS A 84 -10.24 23.43 14.05
N GLU A 85 -10.88 23.85 12.95
CA GLU A 85 -11.70 22.93 12.14
C GLU A 85 -10.87 22.13 11.11
N LYS A 86 -9.80 22.72 10.56
CA LYS A 86 -9.01 22.12 9.45
C LYS A 86 -7.60 21.69 9.87
N GLY A 87 -7.12 22.12 11.03
CA GLY A 87 -5.78 21.85 11.53
C GLY A 87 -4.70 22.80 11.02
N PHE A 88 -4.95 23.62 9.99
CA PHE A 88 -3.97 24.52 9.37
C PHE A 88 -4.63 25.78 8.78
N TYR A 89 -3.82 26.76 8.39
CA TYR A 89 -4.27 27.98 7.72
C TYR A 89 -3.35 28.45 6.61
N ILE A 90 -3.93 28.99 5.54
CA ILE A 90 -3.21 29.56 4.40
C ILE A 90 -3.81 30.93 4.08
N LEU A 91 -2.98 31.97 4.11
CA LEU A 91 -3.39 33.33 3.74
C LEU A 91 -3.70 33.43 2.24
N PRO A 92 -4.59 34.33 1.80
CA PRO A 92 -4.90 34.55 0.39
C PRO A 92 -3.65 34.72 -0.50
N SER A 93 -2.67 35.52 -0.09
CA SER A 93 -1.43 35.71 -0.86
C SER A 93 -0.58 34.44 -0.97
N ALA A 94 -0.75 33.52 -0.03
CA ALA A 94 -0.06 32.24 0.06
C ALA A 94 -0.86 31.07 -0.56
N LEU A 95 -2.03 31.31 -1.16
CA LEU A 95 -2.79 30.28 -1.88
C LEU A 95 -2.04 29.86 -3.15
N PHE A 96 -2.13 28.56 -3.49
CA PHE A 96 -1.47 27.98 -4.67
C PHE A 96 -1.79 28.75 -5.96
N SER A 97 -3.08 29.09 -6.16
CA SER A 97 -3.55 29.85 -7.32
C SER A 97 -2.93 31.23 -7.42
N ASN A 98 -2.84 31.96 -6.30
CA ASN A 98 -2.30 33.30 -6.21
C ASN A 98 -0.77 33.32 -6.36
N VAL A 99 -0.07 32.36 -5.74
CA VAL A 99 1.38 32.15 -5.95
C VAL A 99 1.67 31.83 -7.40
N ARG A 100 0.95 30.87 -7.99
CA ARG A 100 1.11 30.49 -9.40
C ARG A 100 0.93 31.68 -10.34
N ARG A 101 -0.09 32.53 -10.10
CA ARG A 101 -0.39 33.74 -10.89
C ARG A 101 0.80 34.71 -10.95
N ARG A 102 1.52 34.89 -9.85
CA ARG A 102 2.67 35.81 -9.74
C ARG A 102 4.04 35.14 -9.90
N ALA A 103 4.10 33.81 -9.94
CA ALA A 103 5.35 33.03 -9.88
C ALA A 103 6.39 33.44 -10.93
N ARG A 104 5.96 33.79 -12.16
CA ARG A 104 6.87 34.21 -13.25
C ARG A 104 7.51 35.58 -13.02
N GLN A 105 6.91 36.41 -12.17
CA GLN A 105 7.36 37.76 -11.85
C GLN A 105 8.15 37.80 -10.53
N ASP A 106 8.13 36.70 -9.77
CA ASP A 106 8.85 36.59 -8.50
C ASP A 106 10.28 36.09 -8.72
N ALA A 107 11.23 37.03 -8.66
CA ALA A 107 12.65 36.73 -8.80
C ALA A 107 13.21 35.85 -7.66
N ASN A 108 12.50 35.75 -6.52
CA ASN A 108 12.88 35.00 -5.34
C ASN A 108 11.83 33.94 -4.96
N LEU A 109 11.13 33.37 -5.96
CA LEU A 109 10.05 32.39 -5.77
C LEU A 109 10.41 31.24 -4.81
N ASN A 110 11.65 30.74 -4.86
CA ASN A 110 12.16 29.75 -3.91
C ASN A 110 12.02 30.20 -2.44
N GLU A 111 12.40 31.43 -2.12
CA GLU A 111 12.29 31.98 -0.76
C GLU A 111 10.83 32.24 -0.38
N THR A 112 10.03 32.74 -1.33
CA THR A 112 8.59 32.92 -1.15
C THR A 112 7.90 31.61 -0.80
N LEU A 113 8.19 30.53 -1.53
CA LEU A 113 7.63 29.20 -1.26
C LEU A 113 8.13 28.65 0.08
N ALA A 114 9.42 28.80 0.40
CA ALA A 114 9.95 28.37 1.69
C ALA A 114 9.25 29.06 2.87
N GLN A 115 9.00 30.37 2.76
CA GLN A 115 8.26 31.13 3.77
C GLN A 115 6.80 30.67 3.86
N ILE A 116 6.14 30.43 2.73
CA ILE A 116 4.77 29.93 2.71
C ILE A 116 4.68 28.57 3.41
N PHE A 117 5.55 27.61 3.10
CA PHE A 117 5.52 26.31 3.75
C PHE A 117 5.75 26.43 5.25
N ALA A 118 6.71 27.24 5.69
CA ALA A 118 6.93 27.53 7.11
C ALA A 118 5.72 28.21 7.78
N GLN A 119 4.98 29.07 7.07
CA GLN A 119 3.76 29.71 7.59
C GLN A 119 2.60 28.73 7.70
N ILE A 120 2.46 27.81 6.75
CA ILE A 120 1.44 26.75 6.79
C ILE A 120 1.70 25.85 8.00
N GLU A 121 2.94 25.36 8.16
CA GLU A 121 3.30 24.56 9.33
C GLU A 121 3.14 25.34 10.63
N GLY A 122 3.60 26.59 10.65
CA GLY A 122 3.51 27.46 11.82
C GLY A 122 2.10 27.90 12.19
N SER A 123 1.11 27.72 11.30
CA SER A 123 -0.29 28.08 11.57
C SER A 123 -0.93 27.21 12.66
N ALA A 124 -0.41 26.01 12.88
CA ALA A 124 -0.88 25.05 13.87
C ALA A 124 -0.12 25.11 15.20
N ASN A 125 0.91 25.96 15.33
CA ASN A 125 1.76 26.00 16.52
C ASN A 125 0.96 26.29 17.80
N GLY A 126 1.11 25.43 18.81
CA GLY A 126 0.40 25.54 20.08
C GLY A 126 -1.09 25.14 20.02
N THR A 127 -1.53 24.51 18.93
CA THR A 127 -2.88 23.95 18.78
C THR A 127 -2.84 22.42 18.79
N ASP A 128 -4.00 21.77 18.87
CA ASP A 128 -4.09 20.31 18.92
C ASP A 128 -3.55 19.63 17.64
N SER A 129 -3.58 20.32 16.50
CA SER A 129 -3.09 19.82 15.20
C SER A 129 -1.60 20.08 14.95
N GLU A 130 -0.84 20.63 15.92
CA GLU A 130 0.57 20.99 15.72
C GLU A 130 1.37 19.79 15.21
N ASN A 131 1.22 18.64 15.86
CA ASN A 131 1.97 17.43 15.52
C ASN A 131 1.53 16.82 14.18
N ASP A 132 0.33 17.14 13.69
CA ASP A 132 -0.23 16.64 12.44
C ASP A 132 0.19 17.46 11.22
N ILE A 133 0.64 18.71 11.41
CA ILE A 133 1.06 19.62 10.34
C ILE A 133 2.57 19.91 10.35
N LYS A 134 3.21 19.86 11.50
CA LYS A 134 4.65 20.14 11.64
C LYS A 134 5.50 19.16 10.83
N GLY A 135 6.42 19.70 10.02
CA GLY A 135 7.39 18.95 9.24
C GLY A 135 6.86 18.31 7.95
N LEU A 136 5.60 18.54 7.56
CA LEU A 136 5.06 17.98 6.32
C LEU A 136 5.78 18.48 5.04
N PHE A 137 6.41 19.65 5.09
CA PHE A 137 7.16 20.24 3.99
C PHE A 137 8.68 20.17 4.18
N ASP A 138 9.19 19.55 5.25
CA ASP A 138 10.64 19.48 5.54
C ASP A 138 11.45 18.81 4.43
N ASP A 139 10.89 17.80 3.77
CA ASP A 139 11.56 17.12 2.66
C ASP A 139 11.56 17.97 1.36
N LEU A 140 10.72 19.01 1.27
CA LEU A 140 10.55 19.87 0.09
C LEU A 140 11.57 21.03 0.07
N ASP A 141 12.84 20.71 -0.23
CA ASP A 141 13.90 21.72 -0.33
C ASP A 141 13.84 22.51 -1.67
N VAL A 142 13.06 23.59 -1.69
CA VAL A 142 12.96 24.54 -2.82
C VAL A 142 14.25 25.33 -3.09
N ASN A 143 15.23 25.25 -2.17
CA ASN A 143 16.54 25.87 -2.29
C ASN A 143 17.64 24.90 -2.77
N SER A 144 17.28 23.65 -3.06
CA SER A 144 18.23 22.63 -3.45
C SER A 144 19.00 22.98 -4.72
N SER A 145 20.30 22.67 -4.72
CA SER A 145 21.12 22.72 -5.93
C SER A 145 20.68 21.73 -7.01
N LYS A 146 19.89 20.70 -6.65
CA LYS A 146 19.27 19.74 -7.59
C LYS A 146 18.26 20.43 -8.53
N LEU A 147 17.52 21.43 -8.01
CA LEU A 147 16.61 22.24 -8.83
C LEU A 147 17.38 23.14 -9.80
N GLY A 148 18.56 23.63 -9.42
CA GLY A 148 19.42 24.39 -10.31
C GLY A 148 20.61 25.00 -9.60
N ALA A 149 21.68 25.22 -10.37
CA ALA A 149 22.92 25.79 -9.86
C ALA A 149 22.79 27.27 -9.43
N THR A 150 21.79 27.99 -9.93
CA THR A 150 21.54 29.41 -9.61
C THR A 150 20.08 29.61 -9.19
N VAL A 151 19.81 30.64 -8.39
CA VAL A 151 18.45 31.02 -7.95
C VAL A 151 17.50 31.16 -9.15
N ALA A 152 17.93 31.86 -10.21
CA ALA A 152 17.13 32.01 -11.42
C ALA A 152 16.74 30.67 -12.07
N LYS A 153 17.66 29.68 -12.13
CA LYS A 153 17.37 28.34 -12.68
C LYS A 153 16.45 27.53 -11.77
N ARG A 154 16.60 27.67 -10.45
CA ARG A 154 15.69 27.03 -9.48
C ARG A 154 14.27 27.58 -9.67
N ASN A 155 14.14 28.91 -9.74
CA ASN A 155 12.86 29.57 -9.91
C ASN A 155 12.22 29.24 -11.27
N GLU A 156 13.00 29.14 -12.35
CA GLU A 156 12.49 28.65 -13.64
C GLU A 156 11.87 27.24 -13.52
N LYS A 157 12.51 26.32 -12.79
CA LYS A 157 11.94 24.98 -12.56
C LYS A 157 10.73 25.00 -11.64
N LEU A 158 10.75 25.79 -10.57
CA LEU A 158 9.61 25.93 -9.65
C LEU A 158 8.38 26.50 -10.35
N VAL A 159 8.55 27.49 -11.23
CA VAL A 159 7.48 28.00 -12.10
C VAL A 159 6.92 26.89 -12.97
N LYS A 160 7.77 26.12 -13.65
CA LYS A 160 7.32 24.99 -14.49
C LYS A 160 6.55 23.95 -13.68
N LEU A 161 6.99 23.68 -12.45
CA LEU A 161 6.33 22.74 -11.55
C LEU A 161 4.96 23.25 -11.08
N LEU A 162 4.86 24.52 -10.66
CA LEU A 162 3.59 25.16 -10.29
C LEU A 162 2.60 25.16 -11.47
N ASP A 163 3.07 25.50 -12.67
CA ASP A 163 2.25 25.50 -13.87
C ASP A 163 1.75 24.09 -14.21
N ALA A 164 2.65 23.13 -14.26
CA ALA A 164 2.35 21.74 -14.53
C ALA A 164 1.37 21.12 -13.53
N ILE A 165 1.60 21.31 -12.23
CA ILE A 165 0.70 20.83 -11.18
C ILE A 165 -0.63 21.55 -11.27
N GLY A 166 -0.65 22.86 -11.52
CA GLY A 166 -1.86 23.65 -11.64
C GLY A 166 -2.70 23.34 -12.89
N ASP A 167 -2.07 22.87 -13.97
CA ASP A 167 -2.75 22.48 -15.22
C ASP A 167 -3.40 21.10 -15.15
N LEU A 168 -3.14 20.32 -14.08
CA LEU A 168 -3.82 19.05 -13.89
C LEU A 168 -5.33 19.27 -13.71
N PRO A 169 -6.19 18.51 -14.41
CA PRO A 169 -7.64 18.69 -14.38
C PRO A 169 -8.28 18.06 -13.12
N LEU A 170 -7.72 18.34 -11.94
CA LEU A 170 -8.16 17.78 -10.65
C LEU A 170 -9.38 18.49 -10.06
N SER A 171 -9.61 19.74 -10.45
CA SER A 171 -10.71 20.59 -9.97
C SER A 171 -11.85 20.73 -11.00
N ASN A 172 -11.96 19.78 -11.94
CA ASN A 172 -12.94 19.86 -13.02
C ASN A 172 -14.39 19.76 -12.46
N PRO A 173 -15.28 20.71 -12.76
CA PRO A 173 -16.68 20.71 -12.29
C PRO A 173 -17.49 19.47 -12.66
N ALA A 174 -17.09 18.74 -13.71
CA ALA A 174 -17.69 17.44 -14.05
C ALA A 174 -17.50 16.38 -12.94
N PHE A 175 -16.58 16.62 -12.00
CA PHE A 175 -16.25 15.78 -10.86
C PHE A 175 -16.29 16.57 -9.54
N ALA A 176 -17.08 17.64 -9.43
CA ALA A 176 -17.10 18.52 -8.26
C ALA A 176 -17.38 17.81 -6.92
N ASP A 177 -18.16 16.72 -6.94
CA ASP A 177 -18.42 15.86 -5.78
C ASP A 177 -17.30 14.84 -5.50
N ASN A 178 -16.39 14.62 -6.45
CA ASN A 178 -15.29 13.63 -6.41
C ASN A 178 -13.88 14.27 -6.52
N SER A 179 -13.73 15.59 -6.35
CA SER A 179 -12.45 16.26 -6.57
C SER A 179 -11.39 15.85 -5.56
N ILE A 180 -11.78 15.59 -4.31
CA ILE A 180 -10.88 15.13 -3.25
C ILE A 180 -10.38 13.71 -3.57
N ASP A 181 -11.29 12.81 -3.96
CA ASP A 181 -10.94 11.47 -4.43
C ASP A 181 -9.93 11.50 -5.60
N LEU A 182 -10.04 12.49 -6.50
CA LEU A 182 -9.10 12.65 -7.62
C LEU A 182 -7.70 13.07 -7.16
N PHE A 183 -7.56 13.92 -6.13
CA PHE A 183 -6.25 14.28 -5.58
C PHE A 183 -5.60 13.08 -4.88
N GLY A 184 -6.35 12.37 -4.04
CA GLY A 184 -5.89 11.15 -3.37
C GLY A 184 -5.48 10.07 -4.37
N ASP A 185 -6.33 9.77 -5.36
CA ASP A 185 -6.04 8.77 -6.40
C ASP A 185 -4.82 9.17 -7.26
N ALA A 186 -4.66 10.45 -7.60
CA ALA A 186 -3.48 10.96 -8.32
C ALA A 186 -2.19 10.79 -7.51
N TYR A 187 -2.25 11.06 -6.21
CA TYR A 187 -1.11 10.94 -5.30
C TYR A 187 -0.70 9.48 -5.12
N GLU A 188 -1.66 8.59 -4.86
CA GLU A 188 -1.48 7.13 -4.79
C GLU A 188 -0.86 6.57 -6.08
N TYR A 189 -1.36 7.00 -7.23
CA TYR A 189 -0.80 6.60 -8.52
C TYR A 189 0.66 7.04 -8.66
N LEU A 190 1.00 8.28 -8.30
CA LEU A 190 2.38 8.76 -8.33
C LEU A 190 3.27 7.96 -7.40
N MET A 191 2.83 7.70 -6.16
CA MET A 191 3.57 6.86 -5.22
C MET A 191 3.83 5.46 -5.78
N GLN A 192 2.81 4.82 -6.37
CA GLN A 192 2.96 3.52 -7.03
C GLN A 192 4.01 3.57 -8.14
N MET A 193 3.98 4.61 -8.98
CA MET A 193 4.94 4.77 -10.08
C MET A 193 6.37 4.95 -9.54
N TYR A 194 6.56 5.73 -8.47
CA TYR A 194 7.88 5.87 -7.85
C TYR A 194 8.36 4.59 -7.17
N ALA A 195 7.47 3.85 -6.49
CA ALA A 195 7.79 2.55 -5.89
C ALA A 195 8.24 1.53 -6.96
N SER A 196 7.53 1.49 -8.09
CA SER A 196 7.87 0.59 -9.20
C SER A 196 9.24 0.88 -9.84
N ASN A 197 9.65 2.16 -9.87
CA ASN A 197 10.91 2.60 -10.49
C ASN A 197 12.10 2.61 -9.53
N ALA A 198 11.87 2.59 -8.21
CA ALA A 198 12.93 2.72 -7.21
C ALA A 198 13.84 1.48 -7.11
N GLY A 199 13.41 0.32 -7.61
CA GLY A 199 14.20 -0.92 -7.58
C GLY A 199 14.56 -1.43 -6.18
N LYS A 200 14.03 -0.80 -5.12
CA LYS A 200 14.24 -1.21 -3.73
C LYS A 200 13.29 -2.33 -3.36
N SER A 201 13.82 -3.38 -2.74
CA SER A 201 13.07 -4.49 -2.16
C SER A 201 12.56 -4.11 -0.77
N GLY A 202 11.26 -4.14 -0.54
CA GLY A 202 10.73 -4.10 0.83
C GLY A 202 9.27 -3.72 0.89
N GLY A 203 8.46 -4.50 1.62
CA GLY A 203 7.05 -4.21 1.91
C GLY A 203 6.82 -2.88 2.63
N GLU A 204 7.88 -2.27 3.18
CA GLU A 204 7.88 -1.01 3.93
C GLU A 204 7.35 0.21 3.15
N PHE A 205 7.49 0.26 1.82
CA PHE A 205 7.25 1.51 1.09
C PHE A 205 5.84 1.63 0.50
N TYR A 206 5.31 0.54 -0.07
CA TYR A 206 4.04 0.56 -0.78
C TYR A 206 3.46 -0.85 -0.98
N THR A 207 2.27 -1.07 -0.46
CA THR A 207 1.46 -2.28 -0.70
C THR A 207 0.60 -2.06 -1.94
N PRO A 208 0.62 -2.98 -2.95
CA PRO A 208 -0.27 -2.85 -4.12
C PRO A 208 -1.73 -2.68 -3.70
N GLN A 209 -2.47 -1.77 -4.36
CA GLN A 209 -3.83 -1.41 -3.97
C GLN A 209 -4.77 -2.61 -3.92
N GLU A 210 -4.63 -3.53 -4.87
CA GLU A 210 -5.43 -4.74 -4.95
C GLU A 210 -5.19 -5.70 -3.76
N VAL A 211 -3.99 -5.68 -3.19
CA VAL A 211 -3.65 -6.43 -1.98
C VAL A 211 -4.17 -5.69 -0.76
N SER A 212 -4.02 -4.37 -0.71
CA SER A 212 -4.57 -3.54 0.37
C SER A 212 -6.09 -3.66 0.50
N GLU A 213 -6.80 -3.67 -0.63
CA GLU A 213 -8.24 -3.90 -0.68
C GLU A 213 -8.60 -5.31 -0.15
N LEU A 214 -7.87 -6.34 -0.56
CA LEU A 214 -8.08 -7.70 -0.06
C LEU A 214 -7.90 -7.78 1.47
N LEU A 215 -6.82 -7.21 2.02
CA LEU A 215 -6.58 -7.16 3.47
C LEU A 215 -7.70 -6.43 4.21
N ALA A 216 -8.09 -5.26 3.74
CA ALA A 216 -9.17 -4.48 4.34
C ALA A 216 -10.49 -5.28 4.34
N ARG A 217 -10.86 -5.90 3.21
CA ARG A 217 -12.08 -6.72 3.08
C ARG A 217 -12.08 -7.94 3.98
N ILE A 218 -10.94 -8.64 4.12
CA ILE A 218 -10.78 -9.77 5.05
C ILE A 218 -11.00 -9.29 6.49
N THR A 219 -10.35 -8.20 6.88
CA THR A 219 -10.38 -7.68 8.24
C THR A 219 -11.77 -7.24 8.68
N VAL A 220 -12.56 -6.67 7.76
CA VAL A 220 -13.92 -6.18 8.04
C VAL A 220 -15.01 -7.14 7.58
N ALA A 221 -14.66 -8.38 7.22
CA ALA A 221 -15.64 -9.38 6.78
C ALA A 221 -16.76 -9.56 7.83
N GLY A 222 -18.00 -9.29 7.43
CA GLY A 222 -19.18 -9.34 8.31
C GLY A 222 -19.38 -8.11 9.20
N LYS A 223 -18.57 -7.05 9.04
CA LYS A 223 -18.72 -5.76 9.75
C LYS A 223 -19.12 -4.66 8.77
N THR A 224 -19.98 -3.75 9.21
CA THR A 224 -20.35 -2.53 8.45
C THR A 224 -19.63 -1.28 8.94
N GLU A 225 -18.98 -1.36 10.10
CA GLU A 225 -18.19 -0.30 10.72
C GLU A 225 -17.22 -0.92 11.74
N VAL A 226 -16.18 -0.15 12.08
CA VAL A 226 -15.17 -0.51 13.09
C VAL A 226 -14.86 0.70 13.99
N ASN A 227 -14.35 0.46 15.19
CA ASN A 227 -13.89 1.54 16.07
C ASN A 227 -12.67 2.27 15.50
N LYS A 228 -11.53 1.60 15.44
CA LYS A 228 -10.20 2.10 15.08
C LYS A 228 -9.54 1.08 14.16
N VAL A 229 -8.76 1.58 13.22
CA VAL A 229 -7.90 0.78 12.34
C VAL A 229 -6.46 1.07 12.73
N TYR A 230 -5.62 0.03 12.83
CA TYR A 230 -4.20 0.18 13.15
C TYR A 230 -3.29 -0.49 12.13
N ASP A 231 -2.14 0.13 11.85
CA ASP A 231 -1.02 -0.45 11.11
C ASP A 231 0.33 -0.12 11.78
N PRO A 232 1.02 -1.09 12.41
CA PRO A 232 2.29 -0.87 13.12
C PRO A 232 3.50 -0.65 12.20
N ALA A 233 3.34 -0.74 10.89
CA ALA A 233 4.39 -0.45 9.91
C ALA A 233 3.72 0.19 8.69
N CYS A 234 3.09 1.35 8.92
CA CYS A 234 2.05 1.88 8.04
C CYS A 234 2.56 2.35 6.67
N GLY A 235 3.87 2.54 6.50
CA GLY A 235 4.44 3.02 5.25
C GLY A 235 3.77 4.33 4.84
N SER A 236 3.31 4.40 3.59
CA SER A 236 2.61 5.56 3.02
C SER A 236 1.14 5.70 3.46
N GLY A 237 0.63 4.83 4.33
CA GLY A 237 -0.76 4.88 4.81
C GLY A 237 -1.81 4.34 3.83
N SER A 238 -1.43 3.93 2.62
CA SER A 238 -2.36 3.41 1.60
C SER A 238 -3.18 2.21 2.08
N LEU A 239 -2.59 1.37 2.94
CA LEU A 239 -3.28 0.22 3.53
C LEU A 239 -4.35 0.64 4.55
N LEU A 240 -4.07 1.64 5.39
CA LEU A 240 -5.04 2.24 6.32
C LEU A 240 -6.21 2.87 5.55
N LEU A 241 -5.91 3.67 4.52
CA LEU A 241 -6.91 4.39 3.72
C LEU A 241 -7.81 3.46 2.89
N SER A 242 -7.38 2.22 2.65
CA SER A 242 -8.22 1.22 1.97
C SER A 242 -9.50 0.91 2.75
N PHE A 243 -9.54 1.13 4.06
CA PHE A 243 -10.76 0.97 4.86
C PHE A 243 -11.81 2.04 4.56
N SER A 244 -11.41 3.29 4.31
CA SER A 244 -12.35 4.33 3.85
C SER A 244 -12.98 3.95 2.51
N LYS A 245 -12.21 3.33 1.61
CA LYS A 245 -12.72 2.82 0.32
C LYS A 245 -13.65 1.62 0.47
N VAL A 246 -13.37 0.72 1.42
CA VAL A 246 -14.15 -0.53 1.62
C VAL A 246 -15.41 -0.31 2.47
N LEU A 247 -15.33 0.48 3.54
CA LEU A 247 -16.44 0.71 4.47
C LEU A 247 -17.17 2.04 4.22
N GLY A 248 -16.48 3.06 3.70
CA GLY A 248 -16.93 4.45 3.63
C GLY A 248 -16.27 5.33 4.71
N HIS A 249 -16.17 6.64 4.44
CA HIS A 249 -15.41 7.61 5.25
C HIS A 249 -15.82 7.62 6.74
N ASP A 250 -17.12 7.56 7.06
CA ASP A 250 -17.62 7.66 8.45
C ASP A 250 -17.71 6.32 9.19
N LYS A 251 -17.24 5.22 8.58
CA LYS A 251 -17.38 3.87 9.13
C LYS A 251 -16.17 3.42 9.96
N VAL A 252 -15.11 4.21 9.97
CA VAL A 252 -14.00 4.10 10.93
C VAL A 252 -14.19 5.17 12.01
N ARG A 253 -14.91 4.82 13.09
CA ARG A 253 -15.53 5.80 13.98
C ARG A 253 -14.55 6.72 14.72
N GLN A 254 -13.45 6.15 15.21
CA GLN A 254 -12.44 6.84 16.02
C GLN A 254 -11.15 7.15 15.24
N GLY A 255 -11.01 6.67 14.00
CA GLY A 255 -9.91 7.05 13.13
C GLY A 255 -8.85 5.97 12.87
N PHE A 256 -7.76 6.43 12.26
CA PHE A 256 -6.66 5.62 11.74
C PHE A 256 -5.39 5.83 12.57
N PHE A 257 -4.80 4.74 13.01
CA PHE A 257 -3.61 4.76 13.85
C PHE A 257 -2.49 4.05 13.13
N GLY A 258 -1.27 4.55 13.23
CA GLY A 258 -0.14 3.90 12.58
C GLY A 258 1.21 4.33 13.11
N GLN A 259 2.21 3.49 12.87
CA GLN A 259 3.58 3.79 13.25
C GLN A 259 4.52 3.54 12.06
N GLU A 260 5.45 4.46 11.85
CA GLU A 260 6.44 4.40 10.77
C GLU A 260 7.81 4.83 11.29
N ILE A 261 8.86 4.10 10.92
CA ILE A 261 10.22 4.34 11.39
C ILE A 261 10.95 5.37 10.53
N ASN A 262 10.62 5.47 9.24
CA ASN A 262 11.26 6.37 8.30
C ASN A 262 10.55 7.73 8.26
N LEU A 263 11.25 8.80 8.67
CA LEU A 263 10.71 10.17 8.70
C LEU A 263 10.06 10.63 7.38
N THR A 264 10.71 10.37 6.24
CA THR A 264 10.15 10.77 4.94
C THR A 264 8.87 9.99 4.63
N THR A 265 8.85 8.67 4.89
CA THR A 265 7.65 7.84 4.69
C THR A 265 6.53 8.21 5.65
N TYR A 266 6.88 8.54 6.90
CA TYR A 266 5.98 9.05 7.93
C TYR A 266 5.27 10.33 7.48
N ASN A 267 6.01 11.30 6.93
CA ASN A 267 5.43 12.52 6.37
C ASN A 267 4.53 12.21 5.16
N LEU A 268 4.92 11.26 4.30
CA LEU A 268 4.07 10.82 3.19
C LEU A 268 2.75 10.23 3.70
N CYS A 269 2.76 9.43 4.78
CA CYS A 269 1.55 8.88 5.39
C CYS A 269 0.60 9.99 5.83
N ARG A 270 1.09 10.98 6.59
CA ARG A 270 0.29 12.12 7.08
C ARG A 270 -0.26 12.96 5.93
N ILE A 271 0.56 13.28 4.93
CA ILE A 271 0.10 13.96 3.70
C ILE A 271 -1.02 13.15 3.02
N ASN A 272 -0.85 11.83 2.93
CA ASN A 272 -1.80 10.96 2.26
C ASN A 272 -3.15 10.90 2.99
N MET A 273 -3.14 10.95 4.32
CA MET A 273 -4.35 11.08 5.14
C MET A 273 -5.13 12.36 4.81
N PHE A 274 -4.45 13.52 4.78
CA PHE A 274 -5.09 14.78 4.39
C PHE A 274 -5.65 14.75 2.98
N LEU A 275 -4.92 14.18 2.02
CA LEU A 275 -5.35 14.09 0.62
C LEU A 275 -6.60 13.23 0.41
N HIS A 276 -6.90 12.34 1.35
CA HIS A 276 -8.10 11.52 1.37
C HIS A 276 -9.17 12.06 2.34
N ASP A 277 -9.09 13.34 2.69
CA ASP A 277 -10.03 14.07 3.56
C ASP A 277 -10.18 13.45 4.96
N VAL A 278 -9.14 12.78 5.45
CA VAL A 278 -9.11 12.35 6.85
C VAL A 278 -8.69 13.55 7.70
N ASN A 279 -9.61 14.05 8.52
CA ASN A 279 -9.34 15.15 9.45
C ASN A 279 -8.23 14.76 10.45
N TYR A 280 -7.44 15.73 10.93
CA TYR A 280 -6.38 15.49 11.91
C TYR A 280 -6.89 14.85 13.21
N GLU A 281 -8.14 15.11 13.62
CA GLU A 281 -8.76 14.44 14.76
C GLU A 281 -9.10 12.95 14.53
N LYS A 282 -8.97 12.48 13.28
CA LYS A 282 -9.32 11.13 12.83
C LYS A 282 -8.10 10.32 12.40
N PHE A 283 -6.88 10.80 12.64
CA PHE A 283 -5.71 9.96 12.54
C PHE A 283 -4.65 10.32 13.57
N ASP A 284 -3.82 9.35 13.95
CA ASP A 284 -2.61 9.56 14.73
C ASP A 284 -1.52 8.66 14.17
N ILE A 285 -0.47 9.26 13.61
CA ILE A 285 0.69 8.55 13.09
C ILE A 285 1.88 8.88 13.99
N ALA A 286 2.52 7.84 14.53
CA ALA A 286 3.73 7.94 15.33
C ALA A 286 4.99 7.72 14.48
N LEU A 287 6.04 8.50 14.77
CA LEU A 287 7.38 8.30 14.23
C LEU A 287 8.23 7.49 15.21
N GLY A 288 8.68 6.29 14.81
CA GLY A 288 9.56 5.47 15.62
C GLY A 288 9.55 3.99 15.24
N ASP A 289 10.43 3.19 15.86
CA ASP A 289 10.47 1.74 15.67
C ASP A 289 9.43 1.06 16.56
N THR A 290 8.45 0.40 15.95
CA THR A 290 7.36 -0.30 16.65
C THR A 290 7.82 -1.41 17.59
N LEU A 291 8.94 -2.08 17.28
CA LEU A 291 9.42 -3.19 18.09
C LEU A 291 10.14 -2.70 19.35
N THR A 292 10.91 -1.60 19.27
CA THR A 292 11.63 -1.04 20.43
C THR A 292 10.84 0.01 21.20
N ASP A 293 10.14 0.90 20.48
CA ASP A 293 9.42 2.05 21.01
C ASP A 293 7.97 2.06 20.49
N PRO A 294 7.16 1.04 20.85
CA PRO A 294 5.75 0.97 20.42
C PRO A 294 4.96 2.18 20.90
N ALA A 295 4.20 2.78 19.99
CA ALA A 295 3.26 3.86 20.26
C ALA A 295 1.84 3.33 20.52
N HIS A 296 0.88 4.25 20.75
CA HIS A 296 -0.55 3.96 20.84
C HIS A 296 -0.96 2.96 21.94
N TRP A 297 -0.24 2.94 23.07
CA TRP A 297 -0.59 2.11 24.24
C TRP A 297 -1.94 2.52 24.85
N ASP A 298 -2.26 3.81 24.84
CA ASP A 298 -3.52 4.32 25.40
C ASP A 298 -4.70 4.20 24.41
N ASP A 299 -4.42 3.77 23.17
CA ASP A 299 -5.42 3.59 22.12
C ASP A 299 -5.85 2.14 21.92
N GLU A 300 -5.14 1.16 22.47
CA GLU A 300 -5.58 -0.22 22.34
C GLU A 300 -6.90 -0.47 23.12
N PRO A 301 -7.75 -1.43 22.67
CA PRO A 301 -7.57 -2.35 21.55
C PRO A 301 -8.24 -1.92 20.23
N PHE A 302 -7.75 -2.50 19.12
CA PHE A 302 -8.19 -2.21 17.75
C PHE A 302 -9.06 -3.32 17.15
N GLU A 303 -10.21 -2.98 16.55
CA GLU A 303 -11.10 -3.97 15.91
C GLU A 303 -10.65 -4.42 14.52
N ALA A 304 -9.74 -3.66 13.91
CA ALA A 304 -9.16 -3.93 12.61
C ALA A 304 -7.66 -3.58 12.63
N ILE A 305 -6.80 -4.58 12.39
CA ILE A 305 -5.37 -4.36 12.24
C ILE A 305 -4.93 -4.90 10.88
N VAL A 306 -4.17 -4.14 10.14
CA VAL A 306 -3.58 -4.54 8.86
C VAL A 306 -2.11 -4.19 8.88
N SER A 307 -1.28 -4.98 8.23
CA SER A 307 0.11 -4.58 8.06
C SER A 307 0.79 -5.33 6.92
N ASN A 308 1.79 -4.68 6.34
CA ASN A 308 2.77 -5.29 5.45
C ASN A 308 4.18 -4.95 5.99
N PRO A 309 4.57 -5.56 7.12
CA PRO A 309 5.81 -5.22 7.79
C PRO A 309 7.03 -5.55 6.91
N PRO A 310 8.18 -4.93 7.19
CA PRO A 310 9.44 -5.31 6.57
C PRO A 310 9.74 -6.80 6.63
N TYR A 311 10.02 -7.39 5.47
CA TYR A 311 10.31 -8.82 5.40
C TYR A 311 11.67 -9.15 6.01
N SER A 312 11.66 -9.98 7.05
CA SER A 312 12.86 -10.61 7.58
C SER A 312 14.00 -9.65 7.94
N ILE A 313 13.65 -8.45 8.43
CA ILE A 313 14.64 -7.50 8.95
C ILE A 313 15.28 -8.00 10.24
N LYS A 314 16.43 -7.41 10.56
CA LYS A 314 17.07 -7.62 11.85
C LYS A 314 16.37 -6.77 12.92
N TRP A 315 16.35 -7.27 14.13
CA TRP A 315 15.84 -6.58 15.31
C TRP A 315 16.61 -7.04 16.55
N GLU A 316 16.35 -6.44 17.72
CA GLU A 316 17.10 -6.74 18.94
C GLU A 316 16.90 -8.20 19.41
N GLY A 317 15.65 -8.68 19.44
CA GLY A 317 15.30 -10.03 19.89
C GLY A 317 15.98 -10.40 21.21
N ASP A 318 16.61 -11.57 21.26
CA ASP A 318 17.30 -12.06 22.46
C ASP A 318 18.58 -11.29 22.85
N ALA A 319 19.02 -10.29 22.06
CA ALA A 319 20.09 -9.39 22.47
C ALA A 319 19.63 -8.39 23.53
N ASN A 320 18.32 -8.09 23.60
CA ASN A 320 17.73 -7.28 24.65
C ASN A 320 17.03 -8.21 25.67
N PRO A 321 17.61 -8.42 26.86
CA PRO A 321 17.07 -9.35 27.85
C PRO A 321 15.74 -8.89 28.46
N LEU A 322 15.31 -7.64 28.24
CA LEU A 322 14.02 -7.15 28.72
C LEU A 322 12.85 -7.68 27.89
N LEU A 323 13.07 -7.93 26.59
CA LEU A 323 12.01 -8.31 25.65
C LEU A 323 11.37 -9.66 25.98
N ILE A 324 12.08 -10.58 26.63
CA ILE A 324 11.50 -11.89 27.01
C ILE A 324 10.36 -11.76 28.03
N ASN A 325 10.34 -10.67 28.81
CA ASN A 325 9.29 -10.36 29.78
C ASN A 325 8.28 -9.32 29.27
N ASP A 326 8.46 -8.83 28.05
CA ASP A 326 7.52 -7.90 27.41
C ASP A 326 6.17 -8.61 27.21
N PRO A 327 5.03 -8.00 27.61
CA PRO A 327 3.70 -8.59 27.45
C PRO A 327 3.35 -9.04 26.02
N ARG A 328 3.98 -8.46 25.00
CA ARG A 328 3.82 -8.85 23.59
C ARG A 328 4.38 -10.23 23.31
N TYR A 329 5.49 -10.60 23.95
CA TYR A 329 6.27 -11.79 23.58
C TYR A 329 6.32 -12.86 24.68
N ALA A 330 6.23 -12.45 25.96
CA ALA A 330 6.25 -13.35 27.11
C ALA A 330 5.27 -14.53 27.02
N PRO A 331 4.03 -14.38 26.49
CA PRO A 331 3.11 -15.51 26.36
C PRO A 331 3.62 -16.67 25.49
N ALA A 332 4.41 -16.39 24.45
CA ALA A 332 5.02 -17.42 23.59
C ALA A 332 6.26 -18.07 24.22
N GLY A 333 6.82 -17.47 25.29
CA GLY A 333 7.98 -17.96 26.02
C GLY A 333 9.31 -17.94 25.26
N VAL A 334 9.32 -17.43 24.03
CA VAL A 334 10.51 -17.23 23.19
C VAL A 334 10.35 -15.98 22.32
N LEU A 335 11.49 -15.42 21.89
CA LEU A 335 11.52 -14.29 20.96
C LEU A 335 11.76 -14.78 19.53
N ALA A 336 11.24 -14.04 18.55
CA ALA A 336 11.59 -14.29 17.15
C ALA A 336 13.12 -14.15 16.95
N PRO A 337 13.73 -14.87 15.99
CA PRO A 337 15.17 -14.79 15.77
C PRO A 337 15.60 -13.36 15.42
N LYS A 338 16.79 -12.93 15.88
CA LYS A 338 17.34 -11.58 15.61
C LYS A 338 17.45 -11.20 14.14
N SER A 339 17.52 -12.19 13.25
CA SER A 339 17.60 -11.98 11.80
C SER A 339 16.25 -12.02 11.09
N LYS A 340 15.15 -12.21 11.83
CA LYS A 340 13.78 -12.45 11.35
C LYS A 340 12.76 -11.83 12.32
N ALA A 341 12.46 -10.55 12.11
CA ALA A 341 11.47 -9.83 12.91
C ALA A 341 10.01 -10.15 12.56
N ASP A 342 9.75 -10.94 11.51
CA ASP A 342 8.41 -11.20 10.94
C ASP A 342 7.39 -11.59 12.05
N LEU A 343 7.68 -12.65 12.82
CA LEU A 343 6.81 -13.08 13.92
C LEU A 343 6.84 -12.17 15.16
N ALA A 344 7.79 -11.24 15.28
CA ALA A 344 7.74 -10.22 16.33
C ALA A 344 6.63 -9.20 16.02
N PHE A 345 6.50 -8.77 14.77
CA PHE A 345 5.36 -7.96 14.32
C PHE A 345 4.03 -8.71 14.49
N THR A 346 3.96 -9.99 14.11
CA THR A 346 2.76 -10.81 14.32
C THR A 346 2.32 -10.82 15.80
N MET A 347 3.27 -10.97 16.73
CA MET A 347 3.00 -10.99 18.16
C MET A 347 2.59 -9.61 18.71
N HIS A 348 3.22 -8.53 18.23
CA HIS A 348 2.81 -7.17 18.55
C HIS A 348 1.37 -6.88 18.09
N ILE A 349 1.03 -7.23 16.84
CA ILE A 349 -0.31 -7.10 16.27
C ILE A 349 -1.34 -7.90 17.09
N LEU A 350 -1.01 -9.14 17.45
CA LEU A 350 -1.88 -9.95 18.29
C LEU A 350 -2.16 -9.28 19.65
N HIS A 351 -1.16 -8.62 20.25
CA HIS A 351 -1.36 -7.96 21.54
C HIS A 351 -2.38 -6.82 21.46
N TRP A 352 -2.23 -5.93 20.47
CA TRP A 352 -3.10 -4.75 20.23
C TRP A 352 -4.52 -5.10 19.72
N LEU A 353 -4.72 -6.33 19.25
CA LEU A 353 -5.98 -6.76 18.64
C LEU A 353 -7.13 -6.85 19.67
N ALA A 354 -8.29 -6.28 19.36
CA ALA A 354 -9.49 -6.45 20.17
C ALA A 354 -9.99 -7.89 20.17
N VAL A 355 -10.74 -8.28 21.21
CA VAL A 355 -11.32 -9.64 21.31
C VAL A 355 -12.25 -9.96 20.13
N ASN A 356 -13.03 -8.97 19.69
CA ASN A 356 -13.90 -9.01 18.51
C ASN A 356 -13.20 -8.52 17.22
N GLY A 357 -11.88 -8.32 17.27
CA GLY A 357 -11.08 -7.80 16.17
C GLY A 357 -10.61 -8.89 15.21
N THR A 358 -10.24 -8.45 14.00
CA THR A 358 -9.52 -9.28 13.02
C THR A 358 -8.22 -8.56 12.65
N ALA A 359 -7.12 -9.29 12.50
CA ALA A 359 -5.91 -8.77 11.88
C ALA A 359 -5.60 -9.52 10.58
N ALA A 360 -5.08 -8.83 9.57
CA ALA A 360 -4.58 -9.44 8.33
C ALA A 360 -3.17 -8.90 8.02
N ILE A 361 -2.18 -9.80 7.95
CA ILE A 361 -0.77 -9.43 7.91
C ILE A 361 -0.15 -10.07 6.67
N VAL A 362 0.49 -9.29 5.81
CA VAL A 362 1.32 -9.82 4.72
C VAL A 362 2.66 -10.26 5.30
N GLU A 363 3.05 -11.50 5.03
CA GLU A 363 4.24 -12.11 5.60
C GLU A 363 5.13 -12.74 4.53
N PHE A 364 6.42 -12.85 4.85
CA PHE A 364 7.34 -13.68 4.08
C PHE A 364 7.07 -15.16 4.37
N PRO A 365 6.90 -16.05 3.37
CA PRO A 365 6.44 -17.43 3.58
C PRO A 365 7.26 -18.28 4.57
N GLY A 366 8.51 -17.91 4.83
CA GLY A 366 9.34 -18.57 5.83
C GLY A 366 8.71 -18.67 7.22
N VAL A 367 7.87 -17.71 7.61
CA VAL A 367 7.17 -17.76 8.91
C VAL A 367 6.30 -19.00 9.06
N LEU A 368 5.85 -19.60 7.96
CA LEU A 368 4.91 -20.72 7.93
C LEU A 368 5.54 -22.07 8.29
N TYR A 369 6.86 -22.23 8.14
CA TYR A 369 7.55 -23.52 8.27
C TYR A 369 8.90 -23.50 8.98
N ARG A 370 9.54 -22.34 9.19
CA ARG A 370 10.86 -22.28 9.85
C ARG A 370 10.81 -22.89 11.26
N GLY A 371 11.82 -23.69 11.61
CA GLY A 371 11.90 -24.41 12.89
C GLY A 371 12.30 -23.53 14.09
N GLY A 372 12.59 -24.16 15.23
CA GLY A 372 13.20 -23.48 16.38
C GLY A 372 12.26 -22.50 17.08
N ALA A 373 12.72 -21.26 17.31
CA ALA A 373 11.93 -20.24 18.00
C ALA A 373 10.63 -19.90 17.24
N GLU A 374 10.68 -19.79 15.91
CA GLU A 374 9.49 -19.49 15.10
C GLU A 374 8.46 -20.62 15.15
N GLN A 375 8.89 -21.88 15.22
CA GLN A 375 8.00 -23.02 15.42
C GLN A 375 7.27 -22.95 16.77
N LYS A 376 7.97 -22.55 17.84
CA LYS A 376 7.35 -22.35 19.17
C LYS A 376 6.37 -21.19 19.18
N ILE A 377 6.66 -20.09 18.48
CA ILE A 377 5.70 -18.98 18.32
C ILE A 377 4.47 -19.46 17.55
N ARG A 378 4.65 -20.17 16.42
CA ARG A 378 3.51 -20.77 15.70
C ARG A 378 2.72 -21.74 16.56
N GLN A 379 3.38 -22.55 17.37
CA GLN A 379 2.72 -23.42 18.34
C GLN A 379 1.84 -22.60 19.29
N TYR A 380 2.36 -21.53 19.89
CA TYR A 380 1.57 -20.63 20.73
C TYR A 380 0.35 -20.06 20.00
N LEU A 381 0.51 -19.61 18.75
CA LEU A 381 -0.57 -19.05 17.94
C LEU A 381 -1.65 -20.09 17.59
N ILE A 382 -1.27 -21.34 17.31
CA ILE A 382 -2.20 -22.42 16.95
C ILE A 382 -2.87 -23.02 18.19
N ASP A 383 -2.11 -23.30 19.26
CA ASP A 383 -2.62 -23.89 20.51
C ASP A 383 -3.65 -22.99 21.19
N ASN A 384 -3.48 -21.67 21.09
CA ASN A 384 -4.44 -20.69 21.60
C ASN A 384 -5.51 -20.30 20.57
N ASN A 385 -5.56 -20.98 19.42
CA ASN A 385 -6.54 -20.78 18.38
C ASN A 385 -6.61 -19.31 17.88
N TYR A 386 -5.45 -18.69 17.65
CA TYR A 386 -5.38 -17.30 17.16
C TYR A 386 -5.28 -17.19 15.64
N VAL A 387 -4.71 -18.18 14.96
CA VAL A 387 -4.63 -18.19 13.48
C VAL A 387 -6.00 -18.56 12.93
N ASP A 388 -6.66 -17.64 12.23
CA ASP A 388 -7.98 -17.86 11.61
C ASP A 388 -7.85 -18.44 10.21
N ALA A 389 -6.94 -17.87 9.41
CA ALA A 389 -6.66 -18.32 8.06
C ALA A 389 -5.20 -18.05 7.64
N VAL A 390 -4.70 -18.83 6.69
CA VAL A 390 -3.44 -18.61 5.98
C VAL A 390 -3.71 -18.65 4.48
N ILE A 391 -3.37 -17.56 3.78
CA ILE A 391 -3.65 -17.39 2.35
C ILE A 391 -2.33 -17.26 1.61
N GLN A 392 -2.03 -18.18 0.69
CA GLN A 392 -0.85 -18.09 -0.18
C GLN A 392 -1.19 -17.18 -1.36
N LEU A 393 -0.45 -16.09 -1.54
CA LEU A 393 -0.66 -15.16 -2.64
C LEU A 393 0.14 -15.54 -3.89
N PRO A 394 -0.28 -15.06 -5.07
CA PRO A 394 0.49 -15.19 -6.30
C PRO A 394 1.91 -14.63 -6.19
N PRO A 395 2.90 -15.25 -6.88
CA PRO A 395 4.21 -14.65 -7.02
C PRO A 395 4.15 -13.35 -7.82
N ASP A 396 5.19 -12.53 -7.73
CA ASP A 396 5.38 -11.34 -8.58
C ASP A 396 4.24 -10.29 -8.51
N LEU A 397 3.51 -10.25 -7.38
CA LEU A 397 2.56 -9.18 -7.04
C LEU A 397 3.26 -7.91 -6.54
N PHE A 398 4.22 -8.08 -5.62
CA PHE A 398 4.87 -6.97 -4.93
C PHE A 398 6.00 -6.35 -5.76
N PHE A 399 6.25 -5.06 -5.55
CA PHE A 399 7.43 -4.41 -6.09
C PHE A 399 8.69 -4.88 -5.34
N GLY A 400 9.82 -4.95 -6.05
CA GLY A 400 11.11 -5.32 -5.46
C GLY A 400 11.28 -6.80 -5.06
N THR A 401 10.27 -7.66 -5.23
CA THR A 401 10.39 -9.12 -5.10
C THR A 401 9.54 -9.85 -6.14
N THR A 402 9.93 -11.07 -6.50
CA THR A 402 9.16 -11.99 -7.36
C THR A 402 8.54 -13.15 -6.57
N ILE A 403 8.86 -13.24 -5.27
CA ILE A 403 8.40 -14.31 -4.39
C ILE A 403 6.89 -14.16 -4.13
N GLY A 404 6.17 -15.29 -4.06
CA GLY A 404 4.80 -15.31 -3.57
C GLY A 404 4.78 -15.13 -2.06
N THR A 405 4.17 -14.06 -1.57
CA THR A 405 3.98 -13.79 -0.14
C THR A 405 2.76 -14.54 0.39
N CYS A 406 2.53 -14.49 1.70
CA CYS A 406 1.31 -15.03 2.29
C CYS A 406 0.60 -13.98 3.14
N ILE A 407 -0.68 -14.21 3.44
CA ILE A 407 -1.43 -13.46 4.43
C ILE A 407 -1.69 -14.40 5.62
N ILE A 408 -1.38 -13.95 6.82
CA ILE A 408 -1.84 -14.57 8.07
C ILE A 408 -2.98 -13.72 8.62
N VAL A 409 -4.13 -14.36 8.86
CA VAL A 409 -5.29 -13.74 9.48
C VAL A 409 -5.36 -14.17 10.94
N LEU A 410 -5.46 -13.23 11.87
CA LEU A 410 -5.55 -13.48 13.31
C LEU A 410 -6.89 -13.04 13.88
N LYS A 411 -7.40 -13.81 14.85
CA LYS A 411 -8.58 -13.46 15.68
C LYS A 411 -8.35 -13.95 17.11
N LYS A 412 -8.75 -13.16 18.11
CA LYS A 412 -8.72 -13.60 19.52
C LYS A 412 -9.93 -14.45 19.91
N SER A 413 -11.04 -14.33 19.18
CA SER A 413 -12.28 -15.07 19.45
C SER A 413 -12.80 -15.72 18.17
N LYS A 414 -12.59 -17.02 18.03
CA LYS A 414 -13.09 -17.85 16.92
C LYS A 414 -14.23 -18.75 17.39
N THR A 415 -15.12 -19.11 16.46
CA THR A 415 -16.26 -20.01 16.73
C THR A 415 -15.91 -21.49 16.59
N ASP A 416 -14.80 -21.80 15.93
CA ASP A 416 -14.27 -23.15 15.69
C ASP A 416 -12.82 -23.26 16.19
N ASN A 417 -12.27 -24.48 16.22
CA ASN A 417 -10.86 -24.75 16.57
C ASN A 417 -10.06 -25.23 15.34
N ALA A 418 -10.26 -24.55 14.21
CA ALA A 418 -9.69 -24.92 12.93
C ALA A 418 -9.09 -23.72 12.21
N THR A 419 -8.05 -23.94 11.41
CA THR A 419 -7.42 -22.92 10.57
C THR A 419 -7.78 -23.16 9.11
N LEU A 420 -8.21 -22.10 8.41
CA LEU A 420 -8.51 -22.16 6.98
C LEU A 420 -7.25 -21.90 6.16
N PHE A 421 -6.92 -22.81 5.24
CA PHE A 421 -5.84 -22.64 4.27
C PHE A 421 -6.43 -22.31 2.90
N ILE A 422 -5.98 -21.24 2.27
CA ILE A 422 -6.39 -20.84 0.91
C ILE A 422 -5.15 -20.75 0.01
N ASP A 423 -5.16 -21.49 -1.08
CA ASP A 423 -4.15 -21.37 -2.13
C ASP A 423 -4.64 -20.43 -3.24
N ALA A 424 -4.30 -19.16 -3.11
CA ALA A 424 -4.57 -18.16 -4.13
C ALA A 424 -3.37 -17.96 -5.07
N SER A 425 -2.37 -18.85 -5.10
CA SER A 425 -1.13 -18.62 -5.87
C SER A 425 -1.36 -18.48 -7.39
N ALA A 426 -2.46 -18.99 -7.91
CA ALA A 426 -2.88 -18.85 -9.30
C ALA A 426 -3.89 -17.71 -9.55
N GLU A 427 -4.40 -17.05 -8.49
CA GLU A 427 -5.45 -16.02 -8.57
C GLU A 427 -4.89 -14.66 -9.01
N CYS A 428 -4.39 -14.56 -10.24
CA CYS A 428 -3.91 -13.31 -10.78
C CYS A 428 -4.06 -13.20 -12.30
N SER A 429 -3.92 -11.98 -12.80
CA SER A 429 -3.71 -11.71 -14.22
C SER A 429 -2.37 -11.01 -14.42
N ARG A 430 -1.66 -11.38 -15.48
CA ARG A 430 -0.41 -10.72 -15.86
C ARG A 430 -0.72 -9.38 -16.52
N ILE A 431 -0.34 -8.27 -15.87
CA ILE A 431 -0.54 -6.91 -16.39
C ILE A 431 0.82 -6.22 -16.48
N GLY A 432 1.29 -6.03 -17.71
CA GLY A 432 2.66 -5.58 -17.96
C GLY A 432 3.68 -6.58 -17.41
N ASN A 433 4.57 -6.11 -16.53
CA ASN A 433 5.66 -6.92 -15.98
C ASN A 433 5.35 -7.54 -14.62
N LYS A 434 4.13 -7.37 -14.09
CA LYS A 434 3.74 -7.84 -12.76
C LYS A 434 2.44 -8.63 -12.81
N ASN A 435 2.25 -9.50 -11.83
CA ASN A 435 0.95 -10.08 -11.57
C ASN A 435 0.10 -9.06 -10.81
N LYS A 436 -1.22 -9.09 -11.03
CA LYS A 436 -2.20 -8.30 -10.29
C LYS A 436 -3.40 -9.15 -9.91
N LEU A 437 -3.98 -8.88 -8.74
CA LEU A 437 -5.28 -9.42 -8.37
C LEU A 437 -6.37 -8.61 -9.10
N THR A 438 -7.20 -9.28 -9.88
CA THR A 438 -8.39 -8.66 -10.45
C THR A 438 -9.51 -8.60 -9.42
N PRO A 439 -10.55 -7.77 -9.61
CA PRO A 439 -11.73 -7.79 -8.73
C PRO A 439 -12.36 -9.18 -8.58
N GLY A 440 -12.34 -9.98 -9.65
CA GLY A 440 -12.81 -11.37 -9.61
C GLY A 440 -11.93 -12.27 -8.73
N ASN A 441 -10.60 -12.09 -8.78
CA ASN A 441 -9.67 -12.83 -7.90
C ASN A 441 -9.89 -12.46 -6.43
N ILE A 442 -10.03 -11.17 -6.11
CA ILE A 442 -10.31 -10.69 -4.75
C ILE A 442 -11.62 -11.30 -4.24
N ALA A 443 -12.68 -11.29 -5.06
CA ALA A 443 -13.96 -11.88 -4.71
C ALA A 443 -13.84 -13.40 -4.44
N ALA A 444 -13.14 -14.15 -5.29
CA ALA A 444 -12.95 -15.58 -5.11
C ALA A 444 -12.25 -15.93 -3.78
N ILE A 445 -11.20 -15.18 -3.44
CA ILE A 445 -10.47 -15.35 -2.17
C ILE A 445 -11.38 -15.01 -0.98
N LEU A 446 -12.11 -13.90 -1.06
CA LEU A 446 -13.00 -13.46 0.00
C LEU A 446 -14.17 -14.43 0.21
N ASP A 447 -14.75 -14.94 -0.87
CA ASP A 447 -15.85 -15.92 -0.82
C ASP A 447 -15.40 -17.21 -0.14
N ALA A 448 -14.20 -17.72 -0.46
CA ALA A 448 -13.63 -18.88 0.24
C ALA A 448 -13.36 -18.58 1.72
N PHE A 449 -12.82 -17.39 2.03
CA PHE A 449 -12.57 -16.96 3.40
C PHE A 449 -13.86 -16.90 4.25
N VAL A 450 -14.94 -16.33 3.69
CA VAL A 450 -16.24 -16.23 4.38
C VAL A 450 -16.93 -17.58 4.46
N ALA A 451 -16.86 -18.40 3.40
CA ALA A 451 -17.51 -19.71 3.37
C ALA A 451 -16.88 -20.71 4.34
N ARG A 452 -15.55 -20.63 4.56
CA ARG A 452 -14.77 -21.53 5.43
C ARG A 452 -15.03 -23.02 5.15
N LYS A 453 -15.06 -23.40 3.87
CA LYS A 453 -15.32 -24.78 3.44
C LYS A 453 -14.17 -25.29 2.57
N ASP A 454 -14.05 -26.61 2.54
CA ASP A 454 -13.15 -27.29 1.61
C ASP A 454 -13.59 -27.02 0.16
N VAL A 455 -12.62 -26.64 -0.66
CA VAL A 455 -12.76 -26.45 -2.10
C VAL A 455 -11.55 -27.09 -2.75
N ASP A 456 -11.79 -28.08 -3.62
CA ASP A 456 -10.74 -28.85 -4.28
C ASP A 456 -9.68 -27.91 -4.90
N HIS A 457 -8.43 -28.15 -4.52
CA HIS A 457 -7.25 -27.41 -4.97
C HIS A 457 -7.20 -25.91 -4.64
N PHE A 458 -8.12 -25.41 -3.81
CA PHE A 458 -8.20 -23.98 -3.51
C PHE A 458 -8.28 -23.67 -2.02
N ALA A 459 -9.11 -24.39 -1.25
CA ALA A 459 -9.28 -24.13 0.17
C ALA A 459 -9.43 -25.41 0.98
N LYS A 460 -8.92 -25.40 2.21
CA LYS A 460 -9.10 -26.50 3.16
C LYS A 460 -9.20 -26.00 4.59
N LEU A 461 -10.23 -26.42 5.30
CA LEU A 461 -10.39 -26.17 6.73
C LEU A 461 -9.75 -27.32 7.51
N VAL A 462 -8.77 -27.01 8.36
CA VAL A 462 -7.98 -28.02 9.07
C VAL A 462 -8.06 -27.80 10.57
N GLU A 463 -8.46 -28.83 11.31
CA GLU A 463 -8.44 -28.82 12.77
C GLU A 463 -7.03 -28.54 13.32
N ASN A 464 -6.94 -27.68 14.33
CA ASN A 464 -5.64 -27.27 14.88
C ASN A 464 -4.83 -28.44 15.45
N SER A 465 -5.49 -29.53 15.89
CA SER A 465 -4.79 -30.74 16.35
C SER A 465 -3.96 -31.40 15.24
N ALA A 466 -4.48 -31.45 14.01
CA ALA A 466 -3.74 -31.99 12.86
C ALA A 466 -2.52 -31.13 12.54
N ILE A 467 -2.65 -29.80 12.70
CA ILE A 467 -1.52 -28.86 12.53
C ILE A 467 -0.45 -29.12 13.59
N GLY A 468 -0.84 -29.38 14.84
CA GLY A 468 0.06 -29.77 15.92
C GLY A 468 0.80 -31.08 15.64
N GLU A 469 0.10 -32.10 15.13
CA GLU A 469 0.70 -33.38 14.70
C GLU A 469 1.70 -33.21 13.55
N ASN A 470 1.47 -32.23 12.67
CA ASN A 470 2.37 -31.88 11.56
C ASN A 470 3.45 -30.85 11.94
N GLY A 471 3.82 -30.80 13.22
CA GLY A 471 4.91 -29.97 13.72
C GLY A 471 4.65 -28.46 13.64
N TYR A 472 3.39 -28.04 13.65
CA TYR A 472 2.95 -26.66 13.49
C TYR A 472 3.38 -26.03 12.16
N ASN A 473 3.43 -26.83 11.10
CA ASN A 473 3.62 -26.34 9.74
C ASN A 473 2.29 -25.80 9.21
N ILE A 474 2.26 -24.49 8.93
CA ILE A 474 1.10 -23.78 8.41
C ILE A 474 1.30 -23.32 6.96
N SER A 475 2.19 -23.99 6.22
CA SER A 475 2.35 -23.75 4.78
C SER A 475 1.13 -24.27 4.04
N VAL A 476 0.53 -23.45 3.19
CA VAL A 476 -0.70 -23.80 2.45
C VAL A 476 -0.52 -25.08 1.62
N SER A 477 0.64 -25.27 0.99
CA SER A 477 0.97 -26.46 0.19
C SER A 477 1.05 -27.77 1.00
N SER A 478 1.08 -27.71 2.33
CA SER A 478 1.01 -28.90 3.19
C SER A 478 -0.43 -29.38 3.41
N TRP A 479 -1.42 -28.55 3.08
CA TRP A 479 -2.83 -28.78 3.40
C TRP A 479 -3.73 -28.78 2.17
N VAL A 480 -3.48 -27.88 1.21
CA VAL A 480 -4.21 -27.78 -0.05
C VAL A 480 -3.44 -28.53 -1.14
N GLU A 481 -4.07 -29.53 -1.72
CA GLU A 481 -3.49 -30.31 -2.82
C GLU A 481 -3.44 -29.50 -4.10
N GLN A 482 -2.28 -29.38 -4.73
CA GLN A 482 -2.15 -28.69 -6.01
C GLN A 482 -2.87 -29.44 -7.13
N LYS A 483 -3.48 -28.70 -8.05
CA LYS A 483 -4.06 -29.29 -9.25
C LYS A 483 -2.95 -29.92 -10.11
N ASP A 484 -3.11 -31.19 -10.47
CA ASP A 484 -2.19 -31.84 -11.41
C ASP A 484 -2.45 -31.29 -12.82
N ALA A 485 -1.57 -30.39 -13.28
CA ALA A 485 -1.64 -29.78 -14.60
C ALA A 485 -0.84 -30.54 -15.67
N ARG A 486 -0.27 -31.71 -15.34
CA ARG A 486 0.44 -32.53 -16.33
C ARG A 486 -0.58 -33.05 -17.34
N GLU A 487 -0.31 -32.83 -18.63
CA GLU A 487 -1.06 -33.51 -19.68
C GLU A 487 -0.86 -35.02 -19.50
N ALA A 488 -1.98 -35.75 -19.41
CA ALA A 488 -1.94 -37.20 -19.43
C ALA A 488 -1.42 -37.62 -20.81
N VAL A 489 -0.15 -38.04 -20.86
CA VAL A 489 0.43 -38.59 -22.08
C VAL A 489 -0.29 -39.90 -22.37
N ASP A 490 -1.04 -39.97 -23.47
CA ASP A 490 -1.57 -41.24 -23.97
C ASP A 490 -0.38 -42.10 -24.42
N ILE A 491 0.03 -43.01 -23.55
CA ILE A 491 1.14 -43.93 -23.78
C ILE A 491 0.85 -44.82 -25.00
N VAL A 492 -0.42 -45.12 -25.31
CA VAL A 492 -0.80 -45.92 -26.48
C VAL A 492 -0.59 -45.11 -27.75
N GLU A 493 -1.06 -43.84 -27.78
CA GLU A 493 -0.84 -42.95 -28.92
C GLU A 493 0.64 -42.66 -29.15
N LEU A 494 1.40 -42.40 -28.09
CA LEU A 494 2.84 -42.16 -28.16
C LEU A 494 3.58 -43.37 -28.73
N ASN A 495 3.26 -44.58 -28.25
CA ASN A 495 3.84 -45.82 -28.78
C ASN A 495 3.46 -46.07 -30.24
N ALA A 496 2.22 -45.78 -30.63
CA ALA A 496 1.79 -45.87 -32.03
C ALA A 496 2.57 -44.89 -32.93
N LYS A 497 2.81 -43.66 -32.44
CA LYS A 497 3.61 -42.65 -33.14
C LYS A 497 5.06 -43.06 -33.29
N ILE A 498 5.67 -43.63 -32.25
CA ILE A 498 7.03 -44.19 -32.30
C ILE A 498 7.11 -45.33 -33.32
N ALA A 499 6.16 -46.26 -33.30
CA ALA A 499 6.10 -47.36 -34.26
C ALA A 499 5.97 -46.85 -35.71
N GLY A 500 5.15 -45.82 -35.93
CA GLY A 500 5.02 -45.16 -37.23
C GLY A 500 6.32 -44.51 -37.71
N ILE A 501 7.05 -43.82 -36.83
CA ILE A 501 8.36 -43.23 -37.14
C ILE A 501 9.37 -44.31 -37.54
N VAL A 502 9.45 -45.41 -36.79
CA VAL A 502 10.36 -46.53 -37.10
C VAL A 502 10.00 -47.15 -38.45
N SER A 503 8.72 -47.39 -38.72
CA SER A 503 8.27 -47.93 -40.01
C SER A 503 8.64 -47.02 -41.17
N ARG A 504 8.45 -45.71 -41.03
CA ARG A 504 8.82 -44.73 -42.06
C ARG A 504 10.34 -44.66 -42.28
N GLN A 505 11.12 -44.74 -41.20
CA GLN A 505 12.58 -44.79 -41.29
C GLN A 505 13.06 -46.02 -42.06
N SER A 506 12.48 -47.19 -41.78
CA SER A 506 12.79 -48.43 -42.52
C SER A 506 12.41 -48.31 -44.00
N GLU A 507 11.25 -47.74 -44.32
CA GLU A 507 10.82 -47.54 -45.70
C GLU A 507 11.78 -46.63 -46.48
N LEU A 508 12.14 -45.48 -45.90
CA LEU A 508 13.10 -44.55 -46.51
C LEU A 508 14.47 -45.20 -46.69
N ARG A 509 14.91 -46.03 -45.74
CA ARG A 509 16.18 -46.75 -45.84
C ARG A 509 16.16 -47.76 -46.99
N ASN A 510 15.08 -48.53 -47.12
CA ASN A 510 14.91 -49.46 -48.24
C ASN A 510 14.89 -48.74 -49.60
N GLN A 511 14.28 -47.55 -49.67
CA GLN A 511 14.29 -46.73 -50.89
C GLN A 511 15.70 -46.25 -51.25
N ILE A 512 16.49 -45.84 -50.25
CA ILE A 512 17.90 -45.48 -50.44
C ILE A 512 18.71 -46.70 -50.90
N ASP A 513 18.56 -47.84 -50.23
CA ASP A 513 19.27 -49.07 -50.56
C ASP A 513 18.95 -49.54 -52.01
N ALA A 514 17.71 -49.36 -52.46
CA ALA A 514 17.30 -49.65 -53.84
C ALA A 514 17.99 -48.73 -54.87
N ILE A 515 18.08 -47.43 -54.59
CA ILE A 515 18.79 -46.46 -55.43
C ILE A 515 20.29 -46.79 -55.48
N VAL A 516 20.88 -47.14 -54.34
CA VAL A 516 22.30 -47.54 -54.25
C VAL A 516 22.55 -48.80 -55.09
N ALA A 517 21.68 -49.82 -54.98
CA ALA A 517 21.80 -51.04 -55.76
C ALA A 517 21.65 -50.80 -57.28
N GLU A 518 20.79 -49.87 -57.69
CA GLU A 518 20.67 -49.44 -59.10
C GLU A 518 21.95 -48.77 -59.60
N LEU A 519 22.51 -47.84 -58.82
CA LEU A 519 23.77 -47.15 -59.14
C LEU A 519 24.99 -48.08 -59.16
N GLU A 520 25.05 -49.05 -58.25
CA GLU A 520 26.12 -50.06 -58.23
C GLU A 520 25.96 -51.11 -59.34
N GLY A 521 24.72 -51.39 -59.77
CA GLY A 521 24.40 -52.29 -60.87
C GLY A 521 24.65 -51.70 -62.27
N GLU A 522 24.50 -50.38 -62.44
CA GLU A 522 24.85 -49.67 -63.68
C GLU A 522 26.36 -49.43 -63.85
N ALA A 523 27.15 -49.61 -62.78
CA ALA A 523 28.61 -49.49 -62.80
C ALA A 523 29.36 -50.80 -63.14
N ALA A 524 28.64 -51.87 -63.50
CA ALA A 524 29.18 -53.19 -63.82
C ALA A 524 29.31 -53.47 -65.32
#